data_AF-A0A7L4NPS0-F1
#
_entry.id   AF-A0A7L4NPS0-F1
#
_cell.length_a   1.000
_cell.length_b   1.000
_cell.length_c   1.000
_cell.angle_alpha   90.00
_cell.angle_beta   90.00
_cell.angle_gamma   90.00
#
_symmetry.space_group_name_H-M   'P 1'
#
loop_
_entity.id
_entity.type
_entity.pdbx_description
1 polymer ?
#
loop_
_entity_poly.entity_id
_entity_poly.type
_entity_poly.pdbx_seq_one_letter_code
_entity_poly.pdbx_strand_id
1 'polypeptide(L)' 'QDTLEITGTFKQCKSNLVREGFDPNLVQDPLFFRHDQRKSYVPLDSQIYRSILDLQLNL' A
#
# COMPACT_ATOMS: atom_id res chain seq x y z
N GLN A 1 18.41 13.39 -4.23
CA GLN A 1 19.38 12.31 -4.43
C GLN A 1 18.93 11.20 -3.51
N ASP A 2 18.10 10.29 -4.04
CA ASP A 2 17.58 9.15 -3.29
C ASP A 2 18.60 8.02 -3.40
N THR A 3 19.41 7.88 -2.36
CA THR A 3 20.37 6.79 -2.23
C THR A 3 19.62 5.53 -1.85
N LEU A 4 19.15 4.79 -2.86
CA LEU A 4 18.79 3.39 -2.68
C LEU A 4 20.07 2.64 -2.33
N GLU A 5 20.28 2.37 -1.04
CA GLU A 5 21.39 1.57 -0.55
C GLU A 5 21.25 0.13 -1.06
N ILE A 6 22.05 -0.20 -2.09
CA ILE A 6 22.14 -1.53 -2.69
C ILE A 6 23.08 -2.38 -1.82
N THR A 7 22.56 -3.06 -0.79
CA THR A 7 23.31 -4.14 -0.13
C THR A 7 22.42 -5.35 0.14
N GLY A 8 22.82 -6.51 -0.38
CA GLY A 8 22.20 -7.81 -0.11
C GLY A 8 20.95 -8.11 -0.93
N THR A 9 20.75 -9.38 -1.32
CA THR A 9 19.57 -9.86 -2.05
C THR A 9 18.29 -9.17 -1.59
N PHE A 10 17.58 -8.53 -2.52
CA PHE A 10 16.33 -7.75 -2.43
C PHE A 10 15.15 -8.55 -1.80
N LYS A 11 15.35 -9.10 -0.61
CA LYS A 11 14.26 -9.56 0.23
C LYS A 11 13.75 -8.32 0.91
N GLN A 12 12.62 -7.80 0.41
CA GLN A 12 11.81 -6.87 1.19
C GLN A 12 11.73 -7.42 2.62
N CYS A 13 12.08 -6.60 3.61
CA CYS A 13 12.00 -6.98 5.01
C CYS A 13 10.52 -7.28 5.34
N LYS A 14 10.08 -8.51 5.03
CA LYS A 14 8.69 -8.97 5.14
C LYS A 14 8.13 -8.66 6.53
N SER A 15 8.99 -8.66 7.55
CA SER A 15 8.62 -8.28 8.91
C SER A 15 8.15 -6.83 9.04
N ASN A 16 8.81 -5.87 8.41
CA ASN A 16 8.43 -4.45 8.49
C ASN A 16 7.14 -4.20 7.70
N LEU A 17 7.03 -4.73 6.48
CA LEU A 17 5.80 -4.64 5.67
C LEU A 17 4.58 -5.28 6.36
N VAL A 18 4.79 -6.39 7.07
CA VAL A 18 3.75 -7.03 7.87
C VAL A 18 3.35 -6.15 9.07
N ARG A 19 4.28 -5.41 9.68
CA ARG A 19 4.00 -4.51 10.80
C ARG A 19 3.29 -3.22 10.36
N GLU A 20 3.62 -2.71 9.19
CA GLU A 20 2.98 -1.51 8.61
C GLU A 20 1.56 -1.82 8.10
N GLY A 21 1.27 -3.08 7.77
CA GLY A 21 -0.11 -3.54 7.54
C GLY A 21 -0.82 -2.92 6.34
N PHE A 22 -0.08 -2.35 5.39
CA PHE A 22 -0.62 -1.53 4.28
C PHE A 22 -1.41 -0.30 4.75
N ASP A 23 -1.15 0.18 5.97
CA ASP A 23 -1.74 1.42 6.46
C ASP A 23 -1.14 2.61 5.67
N PRO A 24 -1.96 3.39 4.93
CA PRO A 24 -1.47 4.53 4.17
C PRO A 24 -0.83 5.62 5.05
N ASN A 25 -1.01 5.59 6.37
CA ASN A 25 -0.37 6.50 7.31
C ASN A 25 1.01 6.01 7.78
N LEU A 26 1.31 4.72 7.65
CA LEU A 26 2.58 4.11 8.07
C LEU A 26 3.53 3.86 6.91
N VAL A 27 2.99 3.55 5.73
CA VAL A 27 3.78 3.30 4.52
C VAL A 27 4.17 4.64 3.89
N GLN A 28 5.47 4.87 3.72
CA GLN A 28 6.00 6.09 3.07
C GLN A 28 5.79 6.07 1.56
N ASP A 29 5.81 4.89 0.97
CA ASP A 29 5.56 4.71 -0.46
C ASP A 29 4.07 4.89 -0.80
N PRO A 30 3.74 5.52 -1.94
CA PRO A 30 2.36 5.69 -2.35
C PRO A 30 1.72 4.33 -2.63
N LEU A 31 0.65 4.02 -1.89
CA LEU A 31 -0.14 2.82 -2.07
C LEU A 31 -1.26 3.05 -3.09
N PHE A 32 -1.57 2.02 -3.87
CA PHE A 32 -2.64 2.05 -4.86
C PHE A 32 -3.46 0.77 -4.75
N PHE A 33 -4.77 0.87 -4.97
CA PHE A 33 -5.66 -0.29 -5.09
C PHE A 33 -6.28 -0.35 -6.48
N ARG A 34 -6.60 -1.56 -6.93
CA ARG A 34 -7.27 -1.79 -8.21
C ARG A 34 -8.76 -1.55 -8.05
N HIS A 35 -9.30 -0.62 -8.83
CA HIS A 35 -10.74 -0.40 -8.94
C HIS A 35 -11.23 -1.05 -10.22
N ASP A 36 -11.97 -2.15 -10.11
CA ASP A 36 -12.30 -2.99 -11.26
C ASP A 36 -13.30 -2.30 -12.21
N GLN A 37 -14.32 -1.63 -11.65
CA GLN A 37 -15.25 -0.81 -12.46
C GLN A 37 -14.55 0.28 -13.29
N ARG A 38 -13.50 0.90 -12.76
CA ARG A 38 -12.72 1.93 -13.46
C ARG A 38 -11.57 1.35 -14.29
N LYS A 39 -11.32 0.04 -14.18
CA LYS A 39 -10.17 -0.67 -14.76
C LYS A 39 -8.85 0.09 -14.56
N SER A 40 -8.68 0.69 -13.38
CA SER A 40 -7.56 1.58 -13.08
C SER A 40 -7.05 1.39 -11.65
N TYR A 41 -5.82 1.81 -11.42
CA TYR A 41 -5.21 1.88 -10.11
C TYR A 41 -5.42 3.29 -9.54
N VAL A 42 -6.05 3.34 -8.38
CA VAL A 42 -6.38 4.58 -7.68
C VAL A 42 -5.61 4.63 -6.36
N PRO A 43 -5.17 5.82 -5.93
CA PRO A 43 -4.43 5.96 -4.67
C PRO A 43 -5.24 5.42 -3.50
N LEU A 44 -4.57 4.68 -2.61
CA LEU A 44 -5.15 4.19 -1.37
C LEU A 44 -5.15 5.31 -0.35
N ASP A 45 -6.23 6.09 -0.34
CA ASP A 45 -6.45 7.11 0.68
C ASP A 45 -6.94 6.49 2.01
N SER A 46 -6.72 7.18 3.13
CA SER A 46 -7.22 6.79 4.46
C SER A 46 -8.72 6.51 4.48
N GLN A 47 -9.52 7.25 3.72
CA GLN A 47 -10.97 6.99 3.62
C GLN A 47 -11.26 5.65 2.93
N ILE A 48 -10.54 5.35 1.85
CA ILE A 48 -10.70 4.10 1.09
C ILE A 48 -10.21 2.92 1.91
N TYR A 49 -9.05 3.06 2.56
CA TYR A 49 -8.52 2.07 3.48
C TYR A 49 -9.54 1.72 4.57
N ARG A 50 -10.21 2.73 5.15
CA ARG A 50 -11.28 2.50 6.13
C ARG A 50 -12.47 1.76 5.53
N SER A 51 -12.89 2.12 4.33
CA SER A 51 -13.99 1.41 3.63
C SER A 51 -13.62 -0.03 3.25
N ILE A 52 -12.35 -0.33 2.99
CA ILE A 52 -11.84 -1.71 2.80
C ILE A 52 -11.94 -2.50 4.11
N LEU A 53 -11.50 -1.90 5.22
CA LEU A 53 -11.58 -2.54 6.56
C LEU A 53 -13.02 -2.81 7.00
N ASP A 54 -13.95 -1.92 6.62
CA ASP A 54 -15.39 -2.06 6.92
C ASP A 54 -16.12 -2.96 5.90
N LEU A 55 -15.42 -3.51 4.90
CA LEU A 55 -15.96 -4.34 3.82
C LEU A 55 -17.05 -3.63 2.99
N GLN A 56 -17.03 -2.30 2.92
CA GLN A 56 -18.03 -1.49 2.21
C GLN A 56 -17.64 -1.16 0.76
N LEU A 57 -16.47 -1.60 0.29
CA LEU A 57 -16.10 -1.42 -1.12
C LEU A 57 -16.85 -2.43 -2.00
N ASN A 58 -17.84 -1.93 -2.75
CA ASN A 58 -18.33 -2.64 -3.94
C ASN A 58 -17.31 -2.43 -5.07
N LEU A 59 -16.44 -3.41 -5.26
CA LEU A 59 -15.37 -3.44 -6.28
C LEU A 59 -15.91 -3.57 -7.71
#